data_AF-A0A0M4FLX8-F1
#
_entry.id   AF-A0A0M4FLX8-F1
#
_cell.length_a   1.000
_cell.length_b   1.000
_cell.length_c   1.000
_cell.angle_alpha   90.00
_cell.angle_beta   90.00
_cell.angle_gamma   90.00
#
_symmetry.space_group_name_H-M   'P 1'
#
loop_
_entity.id
_entity.type
_entity.pdbx_description
1 polymer ?
#
loop_
_entity_poly.entity_id
_entity_poly.type
_entity_poly.pdbx_seq_one_letter_code
_entity_poly.pdbx_strand_id
1 'polypeptide(L)'
;MKRLVFLVFLILLLCQSHAEDQTYTTKYDGIDLDEILASSRLLTGYVNCLLDLRPCTPDGKELKKNLPDAISNDCIKCTERQKQGADKVMHYIIDHRPDDWEKLEKKYDSDGSYKQKYLDSKEHKEEKATESEKPAENENAVETKTEISLEQQDK
;
A
#
# COMPACT_ATOMS: atom_id res chain seq x y z
N MET A 1 44.46 32.81 20.69
CA MET A 1 43.49 32.35 21.70
C MET A 1 42.08 32.85 21.39
N LYS A 2 41.79 34.16 21.51
CA LYS A 2 40.44 34.73 21.22
C LYS A 2 39.90 34.48 19.80
N ARG A 3 40.76 34.51 18.77
CA ARG A 3 40.36 34.20 17.38
C ARG A 3 40.05 32.71 17.15
N LEU A 4 40.68 31.83 17.91
CA LEU A 4 40.43 30.38 17.83
C LEU A 4 39.11 30.02 18.52
N VAL A 5 38.83 30.67 19.66
CA VAL A 5 37.55 30.53 20.37
C VAL A 5 36.38 31.03 19.51
N PHE A 6 36.55 32.15 18.80
CA PHE A 6 35.52 32.66 17.88
C PHE A 6 35.25 31.72 16.69
N LEU A 7 36.29 31.11 16.11
CA LEU A 7 36.14 30.14 15.02
C LEU A 7 35.42 28.86 15.47
N VAL A 8 35.76 28.34 16.66
CA VAL A 8 35.09 27.15 17.23
C VAL A 8 33.62 27.45 17.53
N PHE A 9 33.30 28.65 18.03
CA PHE A 9 31.91 29.07 18.30
C PHE A 9 31.10 29.26 17.01
N LEU A 10 31.71 29.78 15.94
CA LEU A 10 31.08 29.93 14.62
C LEU A 10 30.78 28.56 13.97
N ILE A 11 31.68 27.59 14.13
CA ILE A 11 31.50 26.21 13.64
C ILE A 11 30.41 25.49 14.44
N LEU A 12 30.33 25.70 15.76
CA LEU A 12 29.27 25.12 16.60
C LEU A 12 27.86 25.63 16.26
N LEU A 13 27.75 26.89 15.81
CA LEU A 13 26.50 27.50 15.34
C LEU A 13 26.03 26.95 13.99
N LEU A 14 26.94 26.49 13.14
CA LEU A 14 26.62 25.90 11.82
C LEU A 14 26.15 24.44 11.91
N CYS A 15 26.39 23.75 13.04
CA CYS A 15 25.95 22.36 13.25
C CYS A 15 24.54 22.22 13.85
N GLN A 16 23.82 23.32 14.11
CA GLN A 16 22.44 23.27 14.59
C GLN A 16 21.43 23.15 13.44
N SER A 17 21.66 22.21 12.51
CA SER A 17 20.60 21.76 11.61
C SER A 17 19.78 20.70 12.34
N HIS A 18 18.91 21.14 13.24
CA HIS A 18 17.77 20.31 13.64
C HIS A 18 16.87 20.22 12.41
N ALA A 19 17.03 19.16 11.62
CA ALA A 19 15.96 18.69 10.75
C ALA A 19 14.87 18.18 11.69
N GLU A 20 14.02 19.09 12.16
CA GLU A 20 12.74 18.68 12.72
C GLU A 20 11.99 18.06 11.55
N ASP A 21 11.87 16.74 11.52
CA ASP A 21 11.04 16.03 10.55
C ASP A 21 9.59 16.49 10.81
N GLN A 22 9.19 17.56 10.11
CA GLN A 22 7.85 18.13 10.20
C GLN A 22 6.89 17.13 9.57
N THR A 23 6.35 16.23 10.38
CA THR A 23 5.27 15.33 9.98
C THR A 23 4.05 16.14 9.54
N TYR A 24 3.19 15.56 8.70
CA TYR A 24 1.89 16.16 8.46
C TYR A 24 1.08 16.25 9.76
N THR A 25 0.11 17.16 9.78
CA THR A 25 -0.73 17.35 10.98
C THR A 25 -1.48 16.06 11.33
N THR A 26 -1.51 15.73 12.62
CA THR A 26 -2.24 14.56 13.15
C THR A 26 -3.67 14.89 13.56
N LYS A 27 -4.13 16.12 13.34
CA LYS A 27 -5.46 16.60 13.74
C LYS A 27 -6.60 15.70 13.24
N TYR A 28 -6.42 15.08 12.09
CA TYR A 28 -7.43 14.27 11.41
C TYR A 28 -7.15 12.76 11.45
N ASP A 29 -6.12 12.32 12.19
CA ASP A 29 -5.79 10.89 12.28
C ASP A 29 -6.92 10.09 12.94
N GLY A 30 -7.77 10.73 13.75
CA GLY A 30 -8.93 10.11 14.42
C GLY A 30 -10.16 9.87 13.54
N ILE A 31 -10.11 10.16 12.23
CA ILE A 31 -11.23 9.92 11.32
C ILE A 31 -11.51 8.43 11.18
N ASP A 32 -12.80 8.08 11.15
CA ASP A 32 -13.27 6.72 10.89
C ASP A 32 -13.24 6.42 9.38
N LEU A 33 -12.18 5.75 8.94
CA LEU A 33 -12.04 5.34 7.55
C LEU A 33 -13.04 4.24 7.17
N ASP A 34 -13.47 3.39 8.11
CA ASP A 34 -14.43 2.32 7.82
C ASP A 34 -15.80 2.90 7.48
N GLU A 35 -16.24 3.91 8.23
CA GLU A 35 -17.49 4.63 7.95
C GLU A 35 -17.46 5.27 6.55
N ILE A 36 -16.34 5.91 6.19
CA ILE A 36 -16.18 6.56 4.89
C ILE A 36 -16.21 5.54 3.76
N LEU A 37 -15.45 4.44 3.87
CA LEU A 37 -15.34 3.42 2.83
C LEU A 37 -16.64 2.63 2.66
N ALA A 38 -17.38 2.37 3.74
CA ALA A 38 -18.69 1.72 3.69
C ALA A 38 -19.78 2.61 3.07
N SER A 39 -19.61 3.93 3.09
CA SER A 39 -20.59 4.88 2.56
C SER A 39 -20.22 5.38 1.17
N SER A 40 -20.91 4.86 0.14
CA SER A 40 -20.73 5.34 -1.24
C SER A 40 -20.91 6.86 -1.37
N ARG A 41 -21.81 7.46 -0.57
CA ARG A 41 -22.01 8.92 -0.52
C ARG A 41 -20.79 9.67 0.01
N LEU A 42 -20.21 9.20 1.13
CA LEU A 42 -19.05 9.85 1.74
C LEU A 42 -17.83 9.69 0.86
N LEU A 43 -17.51 8.45 0.46
CA LEU A 43 -16.35 8.16 -0.40
C LEU A 43 -16.41 8.96 -1.71
N THR A 44 -17.55 8.99 -2.39
CA THR A 44 -17.72 9.82 -3.62
C THR A 44 -17.52 11.31 -3.32
N GLY A 45 -17.90 11.78 -2.12
CA GLY A 45 -17.60 13.13 -1.66
C GLY A 45 -16.10 13.42 -1.60
N TYR A 46 -15.32 12.53 -0.99
CA TYR A 46 -13.86 12.66 -0.91
C TYR A 46 -13.21 12.58 -2.30
N VAL A 47 -13.54 11.56 -3.10
CA VAL A 47 -13.00 11.39 -4.46
C VAL A 47 -13.25 12.64 -5.31
N ASN A 48 -14.49 13.14 -5.34
CA ASN A 48 -14.82 14.33 -6.11
C ASN A 48 -14.10 15.58 -5.59
N CYS A 49 -13.85 15.69 -4.29
CA CYS A 49 -13.03 16.76 -3.73
C CYS A 49 -11.59 16.68 -4.23
N LEU A 50 -10.98 15.49 -4.20
CA LEU A 50 -9.60 15.26 -4.69
C LEU A 50 -9.49 15.55 -6.19
N LEU A 51 -10.53 15.26 -6.96
CA LEU A 51 -10.64 15.53 -8.41
C LEU A 51 -11.05 16.97 -8.78
N ASP A 52 -11.17 17.89 -7.81
CA ASP A 52 -11.61 19.29 -8.04
C ASP A 52 -13.06 19.43 -8.55
N LEU A 53 -13.89 18.39 -8.38
CA LEU A 53 -15.29 18.39 -8.83
C LEU A 53 -16.26 18.96 -7.78
N ARG A 54 -15.82 19.12 -6.53
CA ARG A 54 -16.60 19.74 -5.45
C ARG A 54 -15.70 20.32 -4.36
N PRO A 55 -16.23 21.22 -3.50
CA PRO A 55 -15.53 21.65 -2.31
C PRO A 55 -15.20 20.50 -1.37
N CYS A 56 -14.01 20.57 -0.77
CA CYS A 56 -13.54 19.62 0.23
C CYS A 56 -14.06 19.97 1.63
N THR A 57 -14.27 18.94 2.45
CA THR A 57 -14.33 19.09 3.92
C THR A 57 -12.96 19.54 4.46
N PRO A 58 -12.86 20.05 5.71
CA PRO A 58 -11.60 20.53 6.26
C PRO A 58 -10.47 19.50 6.25
N ASP A 59 -10.79 18.23 6.53
CA ASP A 59 -9.89 17.09 6.49
C ASP A 59 -9.53 16.68 5.06
N GLY A 60 -10.51 16.60 4.15
CA GLY A 60 -10.26 16.32 2.73
C GLY A 60 -9.40 17.40 2.07
N LYS A 61 -9.52 18.66 2.52
CA LYS A 61 -8.68 19.77 2.06
C LYS A 61 -7.24 19.62 2.52
N GLU A 62 -7.03 19.19 3.77
CA GLU A 62 -5.69 18.91 4.30
C GLU A 62 -5.03 17.75 3.55
N LEU A 63 -5.77 16.65 3.36
CA LEU A 63 -5.31 15.52 2.54
C LEU A 63 -4.94 15.98 1.13
N LYS A 64 -5.84 16.68 0.45
CA LYS A 64 -5.63 17.18 -0.92
C LYS A 64 -4.36 18.03 -1.06
N LYS A 65 -4.13 18.91 -0.08
CA LYS A 65 -2.97 19.80 -0.04
C LYS A 65 -1.66 19.02 0.07
N ASN A 66 -1.64 17.96 0.88
CA ASN A 66 -0.44 17.19 1.19
C ASN A 66 -0.17 16.05 0.20
N LEU A 67 -1.18 15.59 -0.55
CA LEU A 67 -1.07 14.46 -1.48
C LEU A 67 0.08 14.58 -2.51
N PRO A 68 0.30 15.72 -3.19
CA PRO A 68 1.41 15.82 -4.15
C PRO A 68 2.79 15.61 -3.48
N ASP A 69 3.01 16.23 -2.32
CA ASP A 69 4.25 16.06 -1.55
C ASP A 69 4.43 14.63 -1.03
N ALA A 70 3.33 14.00 -0.59
CA ALA A 70 3.33 12.62 -0.11
C ALA A 70 3.65 11.63 -1.23
N ILE A 71 3.11 11.84 -2.44
CA ILE A 71 3.38 10.96 -3.60
C ILE A 71 4.83 11.15 -4.10
N SER A 72 5.31 12.39 -4.22
CA SER A 72 6.66 12.65 -4.74
C SER A 72 7.79 12.16 -3.81
N ASN A 73 7.51 11.99 -2.52
CA ASN A 73 8.51 11.65 -1.51
C ASN A 73 8.14 10.39 -0.72
N ASP A 74 7.39 9.46 -1.31
CA ASP A 74 7.02 8.18 -0.68
C ASP A 74 6.51 8.32 0.78
N CYS A 75 5.68 9.34 1.03
CA CYS A 75 5.04 9.60 2.31
C CYS A 75 6.04 9.75 3.48
N ILE A 76 7.25 10.27 3.25
CA ILE A 76 8.30 10.40 4.31
C ILE A 76 7.78 11.18 5.54
N LYS A 77 6.92 12.19 5.36
CA LYS A 77 6.34 13.00 6.45
C LYS A 77 5.05 12.42 7.04
N CYS A 78 4.57 11.28 6.54
CA CYS A 78 3.35 10.67 7.03
C CYS A 78 3.59 9.95 8.35
N THR A 79 2.64 10.08 9.27
CA THR A 79 2.63 9.23 10.47
C THR A 79 2.35 7.78 10.08
N GLU A 80 2.69 6.84 10.96
CA GLU A 80 2.40 5.42 10.74
C GLU A 80 0.89 5.18 10.53
N ARG A 81 0.06 5.91 11.28
CA ARG A 81 -1.39 5.85 11.14
C ARG A 81 -1.87 6.37 9.78
N GLN A 82 -1.25 7.43 9.26
CA GLN A 82 -1.55 7.96 7.93
C GLN A 82 -1.13 7.00 6.82
N LYS A 83 0.02 6.33 6.95
CA LYS A 83 0.49 5.32 5.99
C LYS A 83 -0.48 4.13 5.92
N GLN A 84 -0.82 3.57 7.09
CA GLN A 84 -1.78 2.46 7.18
C GLN A 84 -3.17 2.85 6.66
N GLY A 85 -3.62 4.07 6.99
CA GLY A 85 -4.87 4.61 6.48
C GLY A 85 -4.86 4.79 4.96
N ALA A 86 -3.76 5.30 4.40
CA ALA A 86 -3.57 5.47 2.97
C ALA A 86 -3.60 4.11 2.26
N ASP A 87 -2.86 3.11 2.73
CA ASP A 87 -2.88 1.75 2.16
C ASP A 87 -4.29 1.16 2.16
N LYS A 88 -5.00 1.24 3.29
CA LYS A 88 -6.38 0.76 3.40
C LYS A 88 -7.30 1.40 2.37
N VAL A 89 -7.23 2.73 2.23
CA VAL A 89 -8.07 3.47 1.29
C VAL A 89 -7.68 3.17 -0.16
N MET A 90 -6.39 3.13 -0.48
CA MET A 90 -5.89 2.85 -1.83
C MET A 90 -6.28 1.45 -2.27
N HIS A 91 -6.04 0.42 -1.45
CA HIS A 91 -6.46 -0.96 -1.75
C HIS A 91 -7.96 -1.04 -2.00
N TYR A 92 -8.78 -0.40 -1.14
CA TYR A 92 -10.24 -0.41 -1.32
C TYR A 92 -10.66 0.23 -2.64
N ILE A 93 -10.10 1.39 -2.99
CA ILE A 93 -10.44 2.10 -4.23
C ILE A 93 -9.97 1.29 -5.45
N ILE A 94 -8.78 0.69 -5.42
CA ILE A 94 -8.28 -0.16 -6.51
C ILE A 94 -9.23 -1.35 -6.74
N ASP A 95 -9.66 -2.01 -5.66
CA ASP A 95 -10.49 -3.22 -5.74
C ASP A 95 -11.97 -2.93 -6.08
N HIS A 96 -12.54 -1.87 -5.52
CA HIS A 96 -14.00 -1.65 -5.53
C HIS A 96 -14.43 -0.43 -6.34
N ARG A 97 -13.49 0.46 -6.70
CA ARG A 97 -13.76 1.73 -7.40
C ARG A 97 -12.69 2.01 -8.48
N PRO A 98 -12.41 1.07 -9.39
CA PRO A 98 -11.30 1.18 -10.34
C PRO A 98 -11.38 2.43 -11.24
N ASP A 99 -12.58 2.84 -11.65
CA ASP A 99 -12.79 4.07 -12.43
C ASP A 99 -12.41 5.34 -11.65
N ASP A 100 -12.60 5.34 -10.33
CA ASP A 100 -12.19 6.46 -9.49
C ASP A 100 -10.69 6.42 -9.23
N TRP A 101 -10.10 5.23 -9.09
CA TRP A 101 -8.64 5.07 -9.04
C TRP A 101 -7.98 5.67 -10.27
N GLU A 102 -8.40 5.29 -11.47
CA GLU A 102 -7.79 5.76 -12.72
C GLU A 102 -7.81 7.29 -12.82
N LYS A 103 -8.93 7.92 -12.44
CA LYS A 103 -9.04 9.39 -12.42
C LYS A 103 -8.08 10.02 -11.42
N LEU A 104 -7.95 9.44 -10.23
CA LEU A 104 -7.06 9.95 -9.18
C LEU A 104 -5.59 9.77 -9.56
N GLU A 105 -5.21 8.58 -10.03
CA GLU A 105 -3.87 8.24 -10.51
C GLU A 105 -3.42 9.23 -11.59
N LYS A 106 -4.31 9.50 -12.56
CA LYS A 106 -4.08 10.51 -13.60
C LYS A 106 -4.01 11.94 -13.04
N LYS A 107 -4.84 12.29 -12.06
CA LYS A 107 -4.88 13.65 -11.48
C LYS A 107 -3.59 14.00 -10.71
N TYR A 108 -2.94 13.01 -10.14
CA TYR A 108 -1.74 13.15 -9.32
C TYR A 108 -0.46 12.66 -10.00
N ASP A 109 -0.54 12.27 -11.28
CA ASP A 109 0.60 11.88 -12.12
C ASP A 109 1.45 10.76 -11.51
N SER A 110 0.79 9.71 -11.02
CA SER A 110 1.49 8.52 -10.54
C SER A 110 1.93 7.65 -11.71
N ASP A 111 3.10 7.02 -11.57
CA ASP A 111 3.68 6.08 -12.54
C ASP A 111 2.99 4.70 -12.57
N GLY A 112 1.93 4.50 -11.79
CA GLY A 112 1.20 3.24 -11.67
C GLY A 112 1.93 2.18 -10.83
N SER A 113 3.13 2.47 -10.32
CA SER A 113 3.95 1.49 -9.60
C SER A 113 3.30 1.00 -8.31
N TYR A 114 2.53 1.86 -7.62
CA TYR A 114 1.80 1.47 -6.41
C TYR A 114 0.74 0.40 -6.71
N LYS A 115 -0.11 0.66 -7.71
CA LYS A 115 -1.16 -0.29 -8.11
C LYS A 115 -0.57 -1.63 -8.53
N GLN A 116 0.50 -1.62 -9.32
CA GLN A 116 1.16 -2.85 -9.74
C GLN A 116 1.69 -3.65 -8.54
N LYS A 117 2.48 -3.00 -7.67
CA LYS A 117 3.01 -3.65 -6.44
C LYS A 117 1.89 -4.24 -5.58
N TYR A 118 0.77 -3.53 -5.47
CA TYR A 118 -0.37 -4.03 -4.72
C TYR A 118 -0.96 -5.30 -5.34
N LEU A 119 -1.24 -5.29 -6.65
CA LEU A 119 -1.82 -6.44 -7.36
C LEU A 119 -0.89 -7.66 -7.30
N ASP A 120 0.41 -7.48 -7.54
CA ASP A 120 1.40 -8.56 -7.43
C ASP A 120 1.39 -9.16 -5.99
N SER A 121 1.32 -8.31 -4.98
CA SER A 121 1.28 -8.76 -3.57
C SER A 121 -0.02 -9.48 -3.21
N LYS A 122 -1.11 -9.22 -3.93
CA LYS A 122 -2.43 -9.83 -3.73
C LYS A 122 -2.48 -11.20 -4.37
N GLU A 123 -2.00 -11.34 -5.60
CA GLU A 123 -1.90 -12.62 -6.32
C GLU A 123 -1.10 -13.66 -5.53
N HIS A 124 0.07 -13.28 -5.01
CA HIS A 124 0.88 -14.18 -4.18
C HIS A 124 0.22 -14.58 -2.85
N LYS A 125 -0.66 -13.75 -2.30
CA LYS A 125 -1.44 -14.10 -1.09
C LYS A 125 -2.54 -15.10 -1.41
N GLU A 126 -3.19 -14.95 -2.56
CA GLU A 126 -4.22 -15.86 -3.04
C GLU A 126 -3.63 -17.23 -3.41
N GLU A 127 -2.48 -17.27 -4.09
CA GLU A 127 -1.74 -18.52 -4.38
C GLU A 127 -1.34 -19.27 -3.10
N LYS A 128 -0.81 -18.55 -2.11
CA LYS A 128 -0.36 -19.14 -0.84
C LYS A 128 -1.53 -19.61 0.05
N ALA A 129 -2.67 -18.93 0.00
CA ALA A 129 -3.89 -19.39 0.65
C ALA A 129 -4.38 -20.72 0.02
N THR A 130 -4.33 -20.80 -1.31
CA THR A 130 -4.75 -21.98 -2.07
C THR A 130 -3.84 -23.20 -1.87
N GLU A 131 -2.53 -23.00 -1.62
CA GLU A 131 -1.59 -24.11 -1.34
C GLU A 131 -1.75 -24.70 0.08
N SER A 132 -2.33 -23.96 1.02
CA SER A 132 -2.54 -24.41 2.41
C SER A 132 -3.77 -25.29 2.66
N GLU A 133 -4.57 -25.59 1.63
CA GLU A 133 -5.80 -26.40 1.72
C GLU A 133 -5.78 -27.71 0.91
N LYS A 134 -4.61 -28.26 0.53
CA LYS A 134 -4.60 -29.57 -0.15
C LYS A 134 -4.92 -30.72 0.84
N PRO A 135 -5.99 -31.52 0.61
CA PRO A 135 -6.28 -32.71 1.41
C PRO A 135 -5.20 -33.78 1.22
N ALA A 136 -4.85 -34.46 2.31
CA ALA A 136 -3.99 -35.64 2.30
C ALA A 136 -4.66 -36.79 1.54
N GLU A 137 -4.18 -37.10 0.33
CA GLU A 137 -4.49 -38.37 -0.33
C GLU A 137 -3.40 -39.40 -0.01
N ASN A 138 -3.84 -40.42 0.74
CA ASN A 138 -3.16 -41.66 1.02
C ASN A 138 -3.15 -42.54 -0.24
N GLU A 139 -1.97 -42.85 -0.77
CA GLU A 139 -1.77 -43.98 -1.67
C GLU A 139 -0.82 -45.00 -1.02
N ASN A 140 -1.40 -45.87 -0.19
CA ASN A 140 -0.89 -47.23 -0.02
C ASN A 140 -1.34 -48.06 -1.24
N ALA A 141 -0.49 -48.17 -2.25
CA ALA A 141 -0.61 -49.19 -3.29
C ALA A 141 0.61 -50.10 -3.24
N VAL A 142 0.33 -51.33 -2.79
CA VAL A 142 1.25 -52.44 -2.58
C VAL A 142 1.94 -52.84 -3.87
N GLU A 143 3.27 -52.82 -3.83
CA GLU A 143 4.15 -53.45 -4.79
C GLU A 143 4.20 -54.96 -4.50
N THR A 144 3.79 -55.80 -5.45
CA THR A 144 4.18 -57.22 -5.46
C THR A 144 4.49 -57.65 -6.88
N LYS A 145 5.80 -57.67 -7.13
CA LYS A 145 6.54 -58.43 -8.14
C LYS A 145 5.97 -59.84 -8.32
N THR A 146 5.95 -60.35 -9.56
CA THR A 146 6.55 -61.64 -9.95
C THR A 146 6.53 -61.76 -11.49
N GLU A 147 7.73 -61.81 -12.07
CA GLU A 147 7.98 -62.25 -13.45
C GLU A 147 7.63 -63.74 -13.62
N ILE A 148 7.42 -64.19 -14.87
CA ILE A 148 8.02 -65.39 -15.50
C ILE A 148 7.05 -66.01 -16.56
N SER A 149 7.50 -65.91 -17.82
CA SER A 149 7.60 -66.96 -18.85
C SER A 149 6.37 -67.51 -19.62
N LEU A 150 6.51 -67.39 -20.95
CA LEU A 150 6.29 -68.36 -22.04
C LEU A 150 5.08 -69.31 -22.03
N GLU A 151 4.27 -69.23 -23.08
CA GLU A 151 3.86 -70.30 -24.04
C GLU A 151 2.76 -69.69 -24.94
N GLN A 152 3.03 -69.37 -26.21
CA GLN A 152 2.76 -70.20 -27.40
C GLN A 152 1.45 -71.03 -27.39
N GLN A 153 0.72 -70.85 -28.50
CA GLN A 153 -0.15 -71.80 -29.22
C GLN A 153 -1.69 -71.78 -29.09
N ASP A 154 -2.27 -71.75 -30.30
CA ASP A 154 -3.49 -72.42 -30.78
C ASP A 154 -4.87 -71.90 -30.32
N LYS A 155 -5.55 -71.11 -31.17
CA LYS A 155 -6.57 -71.59 -32.14
C LYS A 155 -7.20 -70.44 -32.93
#